data_AF-A0AAN7UN13-F1
#
_entry.id   AF-A0AAN7UN13-F1
#
_cell.length_a   1.000
_cell.length_b   1.000
_cell.length_c   1.000
_cell.angle_alpha   90.00
_cell.angle_beta   90.00
_cell.angle_gamma   90.00
#
_symmetry.space_group_name_H-M   'P 1'
#
loop_
_entity.id
_entity.type
_entity.pdbx_description
1 polymer ?
#
loop_
_entity_poly.entity_id
_entity_poly.type
_entity_poly.pdbx_seq_one_letter_code
_entity_poly.pdbx_strand_id
1 'polypeptide(L)'
;MAPEATSTRPSSSIKMSAYCAPCNRSFKEQSDLDKHLRNSSSHRSPTTRRRPLTVSSSSNNPEATVPAIQTTTQDVKSPWSRIAVSGYTTALGELSAHCHSQKELEEHGYIVRPYDPADYVNAKICKRCHCKQTRVVSRECTFHPSKWNKWNKKKPYKCCNTTTVSRGCRTLPTHDFDLSQRALTYQDFRQTPSASTQPKFRAVAIDCEMAGIDGGASEVILLCAADFFTGAVLVNRLVCPRERITDMRTSIHGIAKSSLDKATAQGQALSGWEGARSELWKYIDDRTIIVGHALEHDLGALRMIHPRAVDSSILSEITVGGRRVRFGLEKLSSELPKIQIRKGKDGIHDCLEDVLAAREVVLFCTGARTKVEFRAWAEAKKREQIRLNTERKKAKQKKANNRHRRMANGGCSSYAIDSDDGDEEYLRWSDIAEDLGWPHPNTGYDPWSD
;
A
#
# COMPACT_ATOMS: atom_id res chain seq x y z
N MET A 1 58.60 37.97 16.56
CA MET A 1 58.06 38.13 15.19
C MET A 1 58.20 36.77 14.49
N ALA A 2 57.07 36.08 14.25
CA ALA A 2 56.76 34.96 13.32
C ALA A 2 57.80 33.84 13.00
N PRO A 3 57.40 32.69 12.42
CA PRO A 3 56.42 31.70 12.89
C PRO A 3 56.89 30.22 12.75
N GLU A 4 56.00 29.33 13.19
CA GLU A 4 55.77 27.89 12.91
C GLU A 4 56.64 27.08 11.94
N ALA A 5 56.95 25.84 12.36
CA ALA A 5 57.11 24.69 11.46
C ALA A 5 56.40 23.45 12.04
N THR A 6 55.42 22.97 11.27
CA THR A 6 54.56 21.80 11.51
C THR A 6 55.25 20.51 11.09
N SER A 7 55.16 19.46 11.91
CA SER A 7 55.57 18.09 11.56
C SER A 7 54.34 17.20 11.40
N THR A 8 54.07 16.78 10.17
CA THR A 8 53.00 15.87 9.77
C THR A 8 53.46 14.41 9.89
N ARG A 9 52.69 13.58 10.61
CA ARG A 9 52.75 12.11 10.51
C ARG A 9 51.69 11.63 9.50
N PRO A 10 51.98 10.65 8.63
CA PRO A 10 50.99 10.14 7.67
C PRO A 10 50.03 9.17 8.35
N SER A 11 48.73 9.36 8.13
CA SER A 11 47.69 8.39 8.48
C SER A 11 47.59 7.31 7.40
N SER A 12 47.82 6.06 7.78
CA SER A 12 47.68 4.89 6.93
C SER A 12 46.21 4.66 6.57
N SER A 13 45.87 4.76 5.30
CA SER A 13 44.56 4.40 4.76
C SER A 13 44.36 2.88 4.82
N ILE A 14 43.30 2.45 5.51
CA ILE A 14 42.85 1.05 5.51
C ILE A 14 42.29 0.76 4.11
N LYS A 15 43.06 0.04 3.28
CA LYS A 15 42.58 -0.47 1.99
C LYS A 15 41.52 -1.55 2.26
N MET A 16 40.27 -1.27 1.93
CA MET A 16 39.21 -2.29 1.97
C MET A 16 39.45 -3.32 0.85
N SER A 17 39.69 -4.58 1.22
CA SER A 17 39.82 -5.69 0.29
C SER A 17 38.44 -6.19 -0.16
N ALA A 18 38.25 -6.37 -1.47
CA ALA A 18 37.03 -6.94 -2.04
C ALA A 18 36.95 -8.46 -1.78
N TYR A 19 35.77 -9.03 -1.59
CA TYR A 19 35.60 -10.44 -1.18
C TYR A 19 34.49 -11.18 -1.95
N CYS A 20 34.78 -12.40 -2.42
CA CYS A 20 33.83 -13.29 -3.07
C CYS A 20 33.26 -14.29 -2.06
N ALA A 21 32.01 -14.11 -1.64
CA ALA A 21 31.37 -15.00 -0.66
C ALA A 21 31.17 -16.45 -1.15
N PRO A 22 30.73 -16.73 -2.39
CA PRO A 22 30.51 -18.11 -2.81
C PRO A 22 31.80 -18.92 -2.99
N CYS A 23 32.94 -18.26 -3.25
CA CYS A 23 34.25 -18.94 -3.38
C CYS A 23 35.16 -18.78 -2.14
N ASN A 24 34.73 -18.03 -1.12
CA ASN A 24 35.51 -17.68 0.07
C ASN A 24 36.94 -17.17 -0.24
N ARG A 25 37.05 -16.18 -1.13
CA ARG A 25 38.35 -15.61 -1.57
C ARG A 25 38.36 -14.09 -1.50
N SER A 26 39.48 -13.54 -1.04
CA SER A 26 39.73 -12.09 -0.92
C SER A 26 40.59 -11.58 -2.08
N PHE A 27 40.28 -10.39 -2.57
CA PHE A 27 40.96 -9.72 -3.68
C PHE A 27 41.45 -8.34 -3.23
N LYS A 28 42.60 -7.93 -3.76
CA LYS A 28 43.24 -6.67 -3.39
C LYS A 28 42.47 -5.45 -3.88
N GLU A 29 41.78 -5.59 -5.01
CA GLU A 29 40.97 -4.54 -5.63
C GLU A 29 39.63 -5.10 -6.13
N GLN A 30 38.62 -4.24 -6.25
CA GLN A 30 37.28 -4.62 -6.74
C GLN A 30 37.32 -5.12 -8.20
N SER A 31 38.22 -4.55 -9.03
CA SER A 31 38.44 -4.94 -10.42
C SER A 31 38.88 -6.41 -10.56
N ASP A 32 39.64 -6.93 -9.60
CA ASP A 32 40.08 -8.32 -9.56
C ASP A 32 38.95 -9.27 -9.16
N LEU A 33 38.09 -8.85 -8.22
CA LEU A 33 36.87 -9.57 -7.87
C LEU A 33 35.93 -9.66 -9.08
N ASP A 34 35.72 -8.57 -9.80
CA ASP A 34 34.83 -8.54 -10.97
C ASP A 34 35.36 -9.40 -12.13
N LYS A 35 36.68 -9.49 -12.29
CA LYS A 35 37.30 -10.45 -13.23
C LYS A 35 37.10 -11.89 -12.77
N HIS A 36 37.24 -12.16 -11.47
CA HIS A 36 37.02 -13.48 -10.89
C HIS A 36 35.57 -13.98 -11.06
N LEU A 37 34.57 -13.13 -10.79
CA LEU A 37 33.16 -13.48 -10.96
C LEU A 37 32.79 -13.81 -12.42
N ARG A 38 33.44 -13.16 -13.40
CA ARG A 38 33.20 -13.39 -14.83
C ARG A 38 33.89 -14.65 -15.38
N ASN A 39 35.07 -14.96 -14.88
CA ASN A 39 35.95 -15.96 -15.49
C ASN A 39 36.03 -17.29 -14.72
N SER A 40 35.61 -17.32 -13.45
CA SER A 40 35.66 -18.55 -12.65
C SER A 40 34.58 -19.55 -13.09
N SER A 41 34.98 -20.79 -13.33
CA SER A 41 34.09 -21.90 -13.63
C SER A 41 33.08 -22.18 -12.51
N SER A 42 33.39 -21.77 -11.27
CA SER A 42 32.51 -21.90 -10.11
C SER A 42 31.30 -20.95 -10.12
N HIS A 43 31.28 -19.95 -11.01
CA HIS A 43 30.19 -18.98 -11.19
C HIS A 43 29.48 -19.10 -12.54
N ARG A 44 29.81 -20.11 -13.36
CA ARG A 44 29.07 -20.39 -14.59
C ARG A 44 27.78 -21.13 -14.27
N SER A 45 26.64 -20.48 -14.48
CA SER A 45 25.36 -21.18 -14.63
C SER A 45 25.45 -22.17 -15.81
N PRO A 46 24.81 -23.36 -15.72
CA PRO A 46 24.89 -24.36 -16.77
C PRO A 46 24.24 -23.81 -18.05
N THR A 47 25.07 -23.56 -19.06
CA THR A 47 24.64 -23.12 -20.39
C THR A 47 24.24 -24.33 -21.22
N THR A 48 23.02 -24.32 -21.74
CA THR A 48 22.64 -25.11 -22.91
C THR A 48 23.46 -24.65 -24.12
N ARG A 49 24.00 -25.61 -24.87
CA ARG A 49 24.93 -25.42 -25.99
C ARG A 49 24.23 -24.87 -27.26
N ARG A 50 24.92 -23.89 -27.85
CA ARG A 50 24.84 -23.21 -29.18
C ARG A 50 24.32 -23.98 -30.41
N ARG A 51 23.77 -23.20 -31.38
CA ARG A 51 24.34 -23.09 -32.75
C ARG A 51 23.92 -21.75 -33.43
N PRO A 52 24.76 -21.13 -34.30
CA PRO A 52 24.48 -19.82 -34.91
C PRO A 52 23.86 -19.93 -36.31
N LEU A 53 22.92 -19.06 -36.65
CA LEU A 53 22.46 -18.84 -38.02
C LEU A 53 22.40 -17.34 -38.34
N THR A 54 23.29 -16.97 -39.25
CA THR A 54 23.22 -15.98 -40.35
C THR A 54 22.15 -14.88 -40.31
N VAL A 55 22.66 -13.64 -40.42
CA VAL A 55 21.94 -12.40 -40.68
C VAL A 55 21.33 -12.42 -42.09
N SER A 56 20.04 -12.09 -42.19
CA SER A 56 19.44 -11.53 -43.40
C SER A 56 18.47 -10.42 -43.00
N SER A 57 18.73 -9.24 -43.55
CA SER A 57 17.99 -8.00 -43.41
C SER A 57 16.62 -8.07 -44.08
N SER A 58 15.57 -7.70 -43.36
CA SER A 58 14.32 -7.21 -43.97
C SER A 58 13.55 -6.37 -42.96
N SER A 59 13.40 -5.09 -43.30
CA SER A 59 12.51 -4.13 -42.68
C SER A 59 11.07 -4.64 -42.70
N ASN A 60 10.39 -4.65 -41.55
CA ASN A 60 8.94 -4.56 -41.46
C ASN A 60 8.54 -4.11 -40.05
N ASN A 61 7.76 -3.02 -39.98
CA ASN A 61 7.10 -2.54 -38.75
C ASN A 61 6.16 -3.63 -38.21
N PRO A 62 6.16 -3.95 -36.90
CA PRO A 62 5.18 -4.89 -36.37
C PRO A 62 3.90 -4.16 -35.99
N GLU A 63 2.86 -4.49 -36.74
CA GLU A 63 1.45 -4.19 -36.48
C GLU A 63 0.98 -4.87 -35.19
N ALA A 64 0.14 -4.17 -34.44
CA ALA A 64 -0.33 -4.53 -33.11
C ALA A 64 -1.10 -5.86 -33.11
N THR A 65 -0.53 -6.90 -32.52
CA THR A 65 -1.25 -8.17 -32.28
C THR A 65 -1.74 -8.20 -30.84
N VAL A 66 -3.04 -7.97 -30.65
CA VAL A 66 -3.75 -8.16 -29.38
C VAL A 66 -4.00 -9.66 -29.18
N PRO A 67 -3.70 -10.26 -28.00
CA PRO A 67 -4.02 -11.66 -27.73
C PRO A 67 -5.54 -11.90 -27.79
N ALA A 68 -5.96 -12.98 -28.45
CA ALA A 68 -7.36 -13.35 -28.62
C ALA A 68 -8.03 -13.64 -27.25
N ILE A 69 -9.00 -12.81 -26.89
CA ILE A 69 -9.87 -12.98 -25.72
C ILE A 69 -11.13 -13.72 -26.19
N GLN A 70 -11.51 -14.78 -25.47
CA GLN A 70 -12.77 -15.49 -25.70
C GLN A 70 -13.94 -14.57 -25.32
N THR A 71 -14.60 -14.01 -26.32
CA THR A 71 -15.78 -13.17 -26.16
C THR A 71 -16.99 -14.07 -25.89
N THR A 72 -17.35 -14.30 -24.63
CA THR A 72 -18.69 -14.78 -24.29
C THR A 72 -19.69 -13.66 -24.56
N THR A 73 -20.46 -13.82 -25.63
CA THR A 73 -21.57 -12.94 -25.99
C THR A 73 -22.72 -13.13 -25.00
N GLN A 74 -22.92 -12.16 -24.10
CA GLN A 74 -24.23 -11.91 -23.50
C GLN A 74 -24.49 -10.41 -23.49
N ASP A 75 -25.42 -10.02 -24.36
CA ASP A 75 -25.93 -8.67 -24.58
C ASP A 75 -26.93 -8.28 -23.48
N VAL A 76 -26.42 -8.20 -22.25
CA VAL A 76 -27.04 -7.41 -21.18
C VAL A 76 -26.34 -6.06 -21.25
N LYS A 77 -27.08 -4.94 -21.23
CA LYS A 77 -26.51 -3.58 -21.22
C LYS A 77 -25.55 -3.43 -20.04
N SER A 78 -24.28 -3.77 -20.28
CA SER A 78 -23.21 -3.67 -19.33
C SER A 78 -23.03 -2.20 -18.96
N PRO A 79 -22.99 -1.83 -17.67
CA PRO A 79 -22.73 -0.45 -17.27
C PRO A 79 -21.29 -0.02 -17.60
N TRP A 80 -20.40 -0.97 -17.88
CA TRP A 80 -18.99 -0.75 -18.16
C TRP A 80 -18.74 -0.33 -19.61
N SER A 81 -17.98 0.75 -19.78
CA SER A 81 -17.60 1.29 -21.08
C SER A 81 -16.57 0.42 -21.79
N ARG A 82 -16.63 0.39 -23.12
CA ARG A 82 -15.62 -0.25 -23.98
C ARG A 82 -15.02 0.80 -24.90
N ILE A 83 -13.71 0.94 -24.89
CA ILE A 83 -13.02 1.84 -25.81
C ILE A 83 -12.90 1.11 -27.16
N ALA A 84 -13.24 1.77 -28.26
CA ALA A 84 -13.00 1.24 -29.60
C ALA A 84 -11.49 1.26 -29.90
N VAL A 85 -11.01 0.34 -30.75
CA VAL A 85 -9.57 0.23 -31.09
C VAL A 85 -8.98 1.55 -31.59
N SER A 86 -9.76 2.35 -32.34
CA SER A 86 -9.35 3.68 -32.82
C SER A 86 -9.07 4.69 -31.69
N GLY A 87 -9.64 4.49 -30.51
CA GLY A 87 -9.46 5.33 -29.32
C GLY A 87 -8.31 4.89 -28.41
N TYR A 88 -7.67 3.73 -28.65
CA TYR A 88 -6.66 3.18 -27.72
C TYR A 88 -5.47 4.11 -27.54
N THR A 89 -4.94 4.66 -28.64
CA THR A 89 -3.78 5.55 -28.59
C THR A 89 -4.08 6.82 -27.80
N THR A 90 -5.26 7.41 -27.98
CA THR A 90 -5.70 8.59 -27.23
C THR A 90 -5.87 8.27 -25.76
N ALA A 91 -6.61 7.21 -25.42
CA ALA A 91 -6.84 6.81 -24.05
C ALA A 91 -5.53 6.44 -23.32
N LEU A 92 -4.59 5.77 -24.00
CA LEU A 92 -3.28 5.47 -23.45
C LEU A 92 -2.44 6.73 -23.22
N GLY A 93 -2.50 7.70 -24.15
CA GLY A 93 -1.82 8.98 -23.99
C GLY A 93 -2.36 9.80 -22.81
N GLU A 94 -3.68 9.87 -22.68
CA GLU A 94 -4.36 10.50 -21.54
C GLU A 94 -4.00 9.81 -20.23
N LEU A 95 -4.08 8.47 -20.17
CA LEU A 95 -3.72 7.70 -18.98
C LEU A 95 -2.24 7.88 -18.61
N SER A 96 -1.34 7.81 -19.59
CA SER A 96 0.10 7.95 -19.37
C SER A 96 0.47 9.35 -18.87
N ALA A 97 -0.25 10.39 -19.27
CA ALA A 97 -0.04 11.75 -18.78
C ALA A 97 -0.44 11.94 -17.31
N HIS A 98 -1.21 11.01 -16.75
CA HIS A 98 -1.68 11.02 -15.36
C HIS A 98 -1.05 9.90 -14.51
N CYS A 99 0.02 9.25 -14.99
CA CYS A 99 0.83 8.36 -14.16
C CYS A 99 1.40 9.13 -12.98
N HIS A 100 1.17 8.61 -11.77
CA HIS A 100 1.67 9.22 -10.54
C HIS A 100 3.18 9.21 -10.53
N SER A 101 3.76 10.34 -10.12
CA SER A 101 5.19 10.44 -9.88
C SER A 101 5.59 9.54 -8.71
N GLN A 102 6.85 9.12 -8.69
CA GLN A 102 7.39 8.33 -7.58
C GLN A 102 7.19 9.01 -6.22
N LYS A 103 7.32 10.35 -6.18
CA LYS A 103 7.11 11.13 -4.96
C LYS A 103 5.66 11.08 -4.48
N GLU A 104 4.69 11.22 -5.39
CA GLU A 104 3.26 11.10 -5.05
C GLU A 104 2.96 9.72 -4.50
N LEU A 105 3.46 8.66 -5.14
CA LEU A 105 3.30 7.28 -4.67
C LEU A 105 3.92 7.08 -3.26
N GLU A 106 5.14 7.57 -3.01
CA GLU A 106 5.77 7.50 -1.69
C GLU A 106 4.96 8.22 -0.61
N GLU A 107 4.45 9.42 -0.90
CA GLU A 107 3.61 10.20 0.03
C GLU A 107 2.30 9.50 0.38
N HIS A 108 1.79 8.63 -0.52
CA HIS A 108 0.57 7.85 -0.33
C HIS A 108 0.83 6.43 0.19
N GLY A 109 2.06 6.11 0.58
CA GLY A 109 2.39 4.87 1.29
C GLY A 109 2.88 3.70 0.42
N TYR A 110 3.05 3.92 -0.88
CA TYR A 110 3.55 2.89 -1.80
C TYR A 110 5.02 2.57 -1.52
N ILE A 111 5.38 1.32 -1.77
CA ILE A 111 6.77 0.91 -1.84
C ILE A 111 7.22 1.05 -3.29
N VAL A 112 8.09 2.02 -3.53
CA VAL A 112 8.54 2.36 -4.90
C VAL A 112 9.96 1.89 -5.22
N ARG A 113 10.69 1.41 -4.21
CA ARG A 113 12.05 0.90 -4.37
C ARG A 113 12.25 -0.42 -3.62
N PRO A 114 13.12 -1.30 -4.14
CA PRO A 114 13.44 -2.57 -3.47
C PRO A 114 13.97 -2.37 -2.06
N TYR A 115 13.84 -3.42 -1.25
CA TYR A 115 14.45 -3.47 0.07
C TYR A 115 15.96 -3.27 -0.02
N ASP A 116 16.47 -2.24 0.65
CA ASP A 116 17.89 -2.06 0.92
C ASP A 116 18.14 -2.23 2.43
N PRO A 117 18.92 -3.24 2.85
CA PRO A 117 19.29 -3.40 4.25
C PRO A 117 19.88 -2.13 4.89
N ALA A 118 20.55 -1.29 4.10
CA ALA A 118 21.18 -0.05 4.57
C ALA A 118 20.17 0.95 5.14
N ASP A 119 18.94 0.99 4.62
CA ASP A 119 17.87 1.87 5.11
C ASP A 119 17.46 1.55 6.55
N TYR A 120 17.65 0.29 6.96
CA TYR A 120 17.11 -0.23 8.21
C TYR A 120 18.16 -0.43 9.30
N VAL A 121 19.42 -0.05 9.05
CA VAL A 121 20.55 -0.20 9.99
C VAL A 121 20.24 0.43 11.36
N ASN A 122 19.44 1.49 11.41
CA ASN A 122 18.99 2.18 12.63
C ASN A 122 17.46 2.16 12.81
N ALA A 123 16.74 1.33 12.05
CA ALA A 123 15.27 1.25 12.09
C ALA A 123 14.76 0.20 13.08
N LYS A 124 15.65 -0.51 13.78
CA LYS A 124 15.24 -1.50 14.77
C LYS A 124 14.51 -0.82 15.92
N ILE A 125 13.45 -1.44 16.39
CA ILE A 125 12.63 -0.99 17.50
C ILE A 125 12.77 -2.03 18.60
N CYS A 126 13.01 -1.58 19.83
CA CYS A 126 13.11 -2.53 20.93
C CYS A 126 11.72 -3.09 21.26
N LYS A 127 11.61 -4.42 21.36
CA LYS A 127 10.35 -5.16 21.59
C LYS A 127 9.63 -4.78 22.88
N ARG A 128 10.30 -4.08 23.79
CA ARG A 128 9.86 -3.79 25.16
C ARG A 128 9.60 -2.30 25.40
N CYS A 129 10.63 -1.45 25.26
CA CYS A 129 10.48 0.02 25.42
C CYS A 129 9.83 0.70 24.21
N HIS A 130 9.77 0.03 23.04
CA HIS A 130 9.37 0.62 21.75
C HIS A 130 10.22 1.81 21.27
N CYS A 131 11.37 2.03 21.90
CA CYS A 131 12.34 3.04 21.50
C CYS A 131 13.12 2.58 20.24
N LYS A 132 13.41 3.54 19.35
CA LYS A 132 14.16 3.30 18.10
C LYS A 132 15.64 3.16 18.39
N GLN A 133 16.34 2.27 17.71
CA GLN A 133 17.80 2.10 17.82
C GLN A 133 18.51 3.32 17.22
N THR A 134 18.72 4.34 18.03
CA THR A 134 19.55 5.50 17.68
C THR A 134 20.81 5.52 18.53
N ARG A 135 21.82 6.29 18.13
CA ARG A 135 23.07 6.48 18.90
C ARG A 135 22.85 7.12 20.29
N VAL A 136 21.65 7.65 20.56
CA VAL A 136 21.31 8.45 21.75
C VAL A 136 20.49 7.64 22.77
N VAL A 137 20.19 6.37 22.50
CA VAL A 137 19.41 5.53 23.45
C VAL A 137 20.28 5.14 24.65
N SER A 138 19.68 5.14 25.85
CA SER A 138 20.31 4.61 27.06
C SER A 138 20.76 3.16 26.85
N ARG A 139 21.83 2.75 27.53
CA ARG A 139 22.26 1.34 27.48
C ARG A 139 21.21 0.41 28.09
N GLU A 140 20.51 0.89 29.11
CA GLU A 140 19.49 0.15 29.83
C GLU A 140 18.10 0.37 29.23
N CYS A 141 17.32 -0.73 29.15
CA CYS A 141 15.97 -0.77 28.62
C CYS A 141 14.95 -0.74 29.75
N THR A 142 14.34 0.42 30.00
CA THR A 142 13.24 0.58 30.97
C THR A 142 11.88 0.49 30.28
N PHE A 143 10.98 -0.36 30.80
CA PHE A 143 9.64 -0.59 30.22
C PHE A 143 8.61 -1.08 31.25
N HIS A 144 7.33 -1.05 30.87
CA HIS A 144 6.24 -1.68 31.62
C HIS A 144 5.87 -3.02 30.95
N PRO A 145 5.93 -4.17 31.67
CA PRO A 145 5.50 -5.46 31.10
C PRO A 145 4.02 -5.52 30.74
N SER A 146 3.18 -4.80 31.48
CA SER A 146 1.74 -4.75 31.22
C SER A 146 1.42 -3.67 30.19
N LYS A 147 0.79 -4.07 29.09
CA LYS A 147 0.42 -3.14 28.01
C LYS A 147 -0.67 -2.16 28.47
N TRP A 148 -0.39 -0.88 28.26
CA TRP A 148 -1.39 0.17 28.35
C TRP A 148 -2.18 0.21 27.03
N ASN A 149 -3.51 0.27 27.10
CA ASN A 149 -4.40 0.41 25.94
C ASN A 149 -5.37 1.59 26.15
N LYS A 150 -6.10 1.99 25.10
CA LYS A 150 -6.97 3.17 25.16
C LYS A 150 -8.05 3.05 26.27
N TRP A 151 -8.45 1.83 26.60
CA TRP A 151 -9.52 1.50 27.54
C TRP A 151 -9.09 1.49 29.02
N ASN A 152 -7.79 1.51 29.31
CA ASN A 152 -7.25 1.48 30.68
C ASN A 152 -6.32 2.67 31.00
N LYS A 153 -6.36 3.75 30.20
CA LYS A 153 -5.54 4.97 30.37
C LYS A 153 -5.61 5.61 31.76
N LYS A 154 -6.73 5.47 32.47
CA LYS A 154 -6.94 6.01 33.82
C LYS A 154 -6.66 5.00 34.94
N LYS A 155 -6.38 3.73 34.60
CA LYS A 155 -6.09 2.68 35.57
C LYS A 155 -4.58 2.58 35.78
N PRO A 156 -4.13 2.27 37.00
CA PRO A 156 -2.72 2.03 37.28
C PRO A 156 -2.19 0.86 36.44
N TYR A 157 -0.90 0.89 36.10
CA TYR A 157 -0.25 -0.22 35.41
C TYR A 157 -0.36 -1.50 36.24
N LYS A 158 -0.84 -2.60 35.66
CA LYS A 158 -0.93 -3.90 36.36
C LYS A 158 0.42 -4.40 36.91
N CYS A 159 1.54 -3.97 36.32
CA CYS A 159 2.87 -4.42 36.70
C CYS A 159 3.48 -3.69 37.91
N CYS A 160 3.04 -2.48 38.25
CA CYS A 160 3.61 -1.72 39.38
C CYS A 160 2.58 -0.89 40.16
N ASN A 161 1.30 -1.05 39.85
CA ASN A 161 0.17 -0.33 40.43
C ASN A 161 0.32 1.20 40.48
N THR A 162 1.17 1.74 39.62
CA THR A 162 1.47 3.16 39.57
C THR A 162 0.63 3.83 38.50
N THR A 163 0.13 5.03 38.79
CA THR A 163 -0.65 5.88 37.86
C THR A 163 0.20 6.94 37.16
N THR A 164 1.43 7.19 37.62
CA THR A 164 2.35 8.13 36.97
C THR A 164 2.86 7.59 35.64
N VAL A 165 2.91 8.48 34.64
CA VAL A 165 3.45 8.20 33.30
C VAL A 165 4.98 8.14 33.39
N SER A 166 5.52 7.06 33.95
CA SER A 166 6.96 6.79 33.98
C SER A 166 7.41 6.03 32.74
N ARG A 167 8.71 6.09 32.40
CA ARG A 167 9.31 5.34 31.27
C ARG A 167 9.18 3.82 31.40
N GLY A 168 8.94 3.30 32.62
CA GLY A 168 8.79 1.87 32.90
C GLY A 168 8.96 1.56 34.39
N CYS A 169 8.63 0.33 34.79
CA CYS A 169 8.85 -0.18 36.15
C CYS A 169 9.86 -1.33 36.22
N ARG A 170 10.28 -1.87 35.06
CA ARG A 170 11.36 -2.84 34.96
C ARG A 170 12.46 -2.29 34.08
N THR A 171 13.71 -2.55 34.46
CA THR A 171 14.90 -2.17 33.71
C THR A 171 15.71 -3.41 33.38
N LEU A 172 16.18 -3.52 32.14
CA LEU A 172 17.11 -4.56 31.70
C LEU A 172 18.42 -3.92 31.25
N PRO A 173 19.57 -4.61 31.38
CA PRO A 173 20.89 -4.05 31.07
C PRO A 173 21.07 -3.77 29.57
N THR A 174 20.25 -4.37 28.71
CA THR A 174 20.30 -4.20 27.26
C THR A 174 18.90 -4.15 26.65
N HIS A 175 18.80 -3.47 25.50
CA HIS A 175 17.63 -3.49 24.65
C HIS A 175 17.59 -4.76 23.78
N ASP A 176 16.39 -5.24 23.49
CA ASP A 176 16.13 -6.32 22.53
C ASP A 176 15.55 -5.71 21.25
N PHE A 177 16.45 -5.26 20.37
CA PHE A 177 16.13 -4.55 19.14
C PHE A 177 15.84 -5.53 18.00
N ASP A 178 14.67 -5.39 17.39
CA ASP A 178 14.28 -6.14 16.20
C ASP A 178 13.91 -5.19 15.07
N LEU A 179 14.01 -5.65 13.83
CA LEU A 179 13.43 -4.92 12.72
C LEU A 179 11.92 -4.78 12.95
N SER A 180 11.35 -3.64 12.53
CA SER A 180 9.90 -3.51 12.55
C SER A 180 9.30 -4.60 11.65
N GLN A 181 8.10 -5.08 11.98
CA GLN A 181 7.38 -6.05 11.15
C GLN A 181 7.31 -5.58 9.68
N ARG A 182 7.14 -4.27 9.47
CA ARG A 182 7.15 -3.62 8.15
C ARG A 182 8.49 -3.76 7.41
N ALA A 183 9.62 -3.69 8.10
CA ALA A 183 10.94 -3.88 7.49
C ALA A 183 11.21 -5.35 7.11
N LEU A 184 10.63 -6.30 7.84
CA LEU A 184 10.70 -7.73 7.51
C LEU A 184 9.85 -8.04 6.28
N THR A 185 8.61 -7.52 6.21
CA THR A 185 7.72 -7.74 5.05
C THR A 185 8.24 -7.10 3.76
N TYR A 186 9.02 -6.01 3.85
CA TYR A 186 9.61 -5.37 2.67
C TYR A 186 10.59 -6.26 1.90
N GLN A 187 11.20 -7.27 2.53
CA GLN A 187 12.18 -8.15 1.88
C GLN A 187 11.57 -9.02 0.78
N ASP A 188 10.26 -9.29 0.87
CA ASP A 188 9.54 -10.13 -0.08
C ASP A 188 9.07 -9.35 -1.32
N PHE A 189 9.14 -8.01 -1.26
CA PHE A 189 8.75 -7.16 -2.38
C PHE A 189 9.69 -7.36 -3.56
N ARG A 190 9.10 -7.45 -4.74
CA ARG A 190 9.82 -7.60 -6.00
C ARG A 190 9.31 -6.59 -7.00
N GLN A 191 10.22 -6.03 -7.79
CA GLN A 191 9.85 -5.21 -8.93
C GLN A 191 9.15 -6.07 -9.98
N THR A 192 8.16 -5.48 -10.65
CA THR A 192 7.54 -6.07 -11.84
C THR A 192 8.63 -6.40 -12.88
N PRO A 193 8.52 -7.53 -13.61
CA PRO A 193 9.52 -7.93 -14.59
C PRO A 193 9.73 -6.85 -15.65
N SER A 194 10.98 -6.68 -16.08
CA SER A 194 11.29 -5.79 -17.20
C SER A 194 10.62 -6.25 -18.48
N ALA A 195 10.20 -5.29 -19.31
CA ALA A 195 9.60 -5.56 -20.60
C ALA A 195 10.46 -6.54 -21.43
N SER A 196 9.80 -7.59 -21.90
CA SER A 196 10.42 -8.66 -22.69
C SER A 196 9.97 -8.59 -24.15
N THR A 197 10.41 -9.55 -24.97
CA THR A 197 9.91 -9.70 -26.35
C THR A 197 8.45 -10.17 -26.39
N GLN A 198 7.95 -10.81 -25.33
CA GLN A 198 6.56 -11.22 -25.24
C GLN A 198 5.66 -9.99 -24.99
N PRO A 199 4.65 -9.74 -25.84
CA PRO A 199 3.78 -8.59 -25.69
C PRO A 199 2.96 -8.68 -24.40
N LYS A 200 2.91 -7.58 -23.66
CA LYS A 200 2.13 -7.39 -22.43
C LYS A 200 1.09 -6.30 -22.64
N PHE A 201 0.06 -6.32 -21.80
CA PHE A 201 -0.99 -5.30 -21.83
C PHE A 201 -0.41 -3.92 -21.56
N ARG A 202 -0.92 -2.89 -22.24
CA ARG A 202 -0.43 -1.51 -22.08
C ARG A 202 -0.97 -0.87 -20.80
N ALA A 203 -2.18 -1.24 -20.38
CA ALA A 203 -2.76 -0.83 -19.11
C ALA A 203 -3.70 -1.92 -18.58
N VAL A 204 -3.66 -2.17 -17.28
CA VAL A 204 -4.45 -3.21 -16.59
C VAL A 204 -5.01 -2.61 -15.31
N ALA A 205 -6.31 -2.76 -15.10
CA ALA A 205 -6.96 -2.43 -13.84
C ALA A 205 -6.91 -3.66 -12.91
N ILE A 206 -6.57 -3.47 -11.63
CA ILE A 206 -6.49 -4.56 -10.65
C ILE A 206 -7.21 -4.18 -9.35
N ASP A 207 -7.60 -5.22 -8.61
CA ASP A 207 -8.15 -5.15 -7.27
C ASP A 207 -7.92 -6.51 -6.59
N CYS A 208 -7.80 -6.51 -5.27
CA CYS A 208 -7.61 -7.69 -4.45
C CYS A 208 -8.60 -7.69 -3.29
N GLU A 209 -9.13 -8.87 -2.97
CA GLU A 209 -9.75 -9.09 -1.67
C GLU A 209 -8.71 -9.65 -0.71
N MET A 210 -8.75 -9.18 0.54
CA MET A 210 -7.80 -9.56 1.58
C MET A 210 -8.48 -10.18 2.80
N ALA A 211 -7.78 -11.10 3.45
CA ALA A 211 -8.16 -11.66 4.75
C ALA A 211 -7.07 -11.39 5.81
N GLY A 212 -7.49 -11.26 7.07
CA GLY A 212 -6.58 -11.17 8.20
C GLY A 212 -5.95 -12.53 8.52
N ILE A 213 -4.64 -12.56 8.70
CA ILE A 213 -3.85 -13.75 9.04
C ILE A 213 -3.25 -13.68 10.46
N ASP A 214 -2.78 -14.84 10.93
CA ASP A 214 -1.97 -14.95 12.15
C ASP A 214 -0.84 -13.90 12.14
N GLY A 215 -0.72 -13.14 13.25
CA GLY A 215 0.21 -12.02 13.35
C GLY A 215 -0.40 -10.65 13.03
N GLY A 216 -1.67 -10.60 12.60
CA GLY A 216 -2.46 -9.37 12.44
C GLY A 216 -2.20 -8.60 11.14
N ALA A 217 -1.57 -9.24 10.15
CA ALA A 217 -1.41 -8.71 8.80
C ALA A 217 -2.59 -9.11 7.89
N SER A 218 -2.74 -8.43 6.75
CA SER A 218 -3.67 -8.81 5.69
C SER A 218 -2.92 -9.54 4.56
N GLU A 219 -3.51 -10.58 3.99
CA GLU A 219 -2.99 -11.31 2.82
C GLU A 219 -4.09 -11.43 1.75
N VAL A 220 -3.69 -11.46 0.48
CA VAL A 220 -4.59 -11.61 -0.66
C VAL A 220 -5.29 -12.98 -0.66
N ILE A 221 -6.60 -12.98 -0.88
CA ILE A 221 -7.44 -14.18 -1.02
C ILE A 221 -8.21 -14.24 -2.36
N LEU A 222 -8.30 -13.14 -3.08
CA LEU A 222 -8.82 -13.06 -4.45
C LEU A 222 -8.05 -11.99 -5.20
N LEU A 223 -7.60 -12.30 -6.41
CA LEU A 223 -6.99 -11.33 -7.32
C LEU A 223 -7.87 -11.19 -8.56
N CYS A 224 -8.26 -9.96 -8.87
CA CYS A 224 -8.93 -9.59 -10.10
C CYS A 224 -8.05 -8.66 -10.94
N ALA A 225 -8.09 -8.86 -12.25
CA ALA A 225 -7.46 -7.97 -13.21
C ALA A 225 -8.30 -7.90 -14.49
N ALA A 226 -8.43 -6.72 -15.06
CA ALA A 226 -9.11 -6.49 -16.33
C ALA A 226 -8.28 -5.60 -17.27
N ASP A 227 -8.41 -5.83 -18.58
CA ASP A 227 -7.83 -4.95 -19.58
C ASP A 227 -8.47 -3.55 -19.49
N PHE A 228 -7.61 -2.54 -19.40
CA PHE A 228 -8.07 -1.15 -19.23
C PHE A 228 -8.87 -0.64 -20.43
N PHE A 229 -8.65 -1.13 -21.65
CA PHE A 229 -9.35 -0.58 -22.81
C PHE A 229 -10.70 -1.26 -23.06
N THR A 230 -10.72 -2.59 -23.02
CA THR A 230 -11.92 -3.39 -23.32
C THR A 230 -12.77 -3.74 -22.11
N GLY A 231 -12.22 -3.65 -20.90
CA GLY A 231 -12.86 -4.19 -19.69
C GLY A 231 -12.88 -5.72 -19.64
N ALA A 232 -12.16 -6.40 -20.54
CA ALA A 232 -12.10 -7.86 -20.55
C ALA A 232 -11.35 -8.40 -19.34
N VAL A 233 -11.90 -9.41 -18.68
CA VAL A 233 -11.30 -10.05 -17.51
C VAL A 233 -10.04 -10.82 -17.92
N LEU A 234 -8.92 -10.52 -17.26
CA LEU A 234 -7.62 -11.16 -17.45
C LEU A 234 -7.33 -12.16 -16.33
N VAL A 235 -7.63 -11.78 -15.08
CA VAL A 235 -7.47 -12.62 -13.89
C VAL A 235 -8.74 -12.50 -13.04
N ASN A 236 -9.23 -13.62 -12.55
CA ASN A 236 -10.23 -13.71 -11.48
C ASN A 236 -9.97 -15.03 -10.76
N ARG A 237 -9.08 -15.02 -9.77
CA ARG A 237 -8.55 -16.24 -9.15
C ARG A 237 -8.45 -16.11 -7.64
N LEU A 238 -9.05 -17.07 -6.94
CA LEU A 238 -8.84 -17.25 -5.50
C LEU A 238 -7.37 -17.53 -5.20
N VAL A 239 -6.92 -17.04 -4.05
CA VAL A 239 -5.56 -17.20 -3.54
C VAL A 239 -5.66 -17.82 -2.14
N CYS A 240 -4.93 -18.89 -1.90
CA CYS A 240 -4.82 -19.48 -0.57
C CYS A 240 -3.54 -18.94 0.10
N PRO A 241 -3.66 -18.10 1.15
CA PRO A 241 -2.50 -17.64 1.90
C PRO A 241 -1.74 -18.82 2.52
N ARG A 242 -0.43 -18.66 2.67
CA ARG A 242 0.40 -19.65 3.38
C ARG A 242 0.05 -19.70 4.87
N GLU A 243 -0.21 -18.52 5.41
CA GLU A 243 -0.43 -18.31 6.82
C GLU A 243 -1.91 -18.52 7.14
N ARG A 244 -2.18 -18.99 8.36
CA ARG A 244 -3.54 -19.27 8.81
C ARG A 244 -4.37 -18.00 8.79
N ILE A 245 -5.51 -18.06 8.10
CA ILE A 245 -6.53 -17.01 8.14
C ILE A 245 -7.18 -16.99 9.52
N THR A 246 -7.11 -15.83 10.20
CA THR A 246 -7.77 -15.56 11.49
C THR A 246 -9.06 -14.77 11.35
N ASP A 247 -9.14 -13.94 10.31
CA ASP A 247 -10.32 -13.12 10.02
C ASP A 247 -10.59 -13.17 8.52
N MET A 248 -11.66 -13.87 8.14
CA MET A 248 -12.02 -14.05 6.73
C MET A 248 -12.65 -12.81 6.12
N ARG A 249 -13.10 -11.81 6.90
CA ARG A 249 -13.75 -10.60 6.38
C ARG A 249 -14.91 -10.86 5.40
N THR A 250 -15.62 -11.98 5.54
CA THR A 250 -16.74 -12.36 4.64
C THR A 250 -17.85 -11.30 4.56
N SER A 251 -18.04 -10.50 5.60
CA SER A 251 -19.00 -9.38 5.56
C SER A 251 -18.62 -8.26 4.58
N ILE A 252 -17.33 -8.16 4.22
CA ILE A 252 -16.83 -7.18 3.25
C ILE A 252 -16.96 -7.76 1.85
N HIS A 253 -16.36 -8.90 1.56
CA HIS A 253 -16.22 -9.41 0.17
C HIS A 253 -17.02 -10.68 -0.14
N GLY A 254 -17.86 -11.16 0.77
CA GLY A 254 -18.76 -12.31 0.55
C GLY A 254 -18.10 -13.68 0.41
N ILE A 255 -16.76 -13.77 0.35
CA ILE A 255 -16.03 -15.04 0.24
C ILE A 255 -16.06 -15.79 1.57
N ALA A 256 -16.75 -16.94 1.58
CA ALA A 256 -16.74 -17.85 2.72
C ALA A 256 -15.45 -18.66 2.78
N LYS A 257 -14.91 -18.88 3.99
CA LYS A 257 -13.71 -19.70 4.19
C LYS A 257 -13.86 -21.11 3.60
N SER A 258 -15.04 -21.72 3.73
CA SER A 258 -15.32 -23.04 3.18
C SER A 258 -15.24 -23.09 1.66
N SER A 259 -15.55 -22.00 0.95
CA SER A 259 -15.41 -21.90 -0.50
C SER A 259 -13.93 -21.84 -0.90
N LEU A 260 -13.12 -21.08 -0.18
CA LEU A 260 -11.67 -21.02 -0.40
C LEU A 260 -11.00 -22.38 -0.10
N ASP A 261 -11.37 -23.03 1.00
CA ASP A 261 -10.86 -24.35 1.38
C ASP A 261 -11.18 -25.40 0.29
N LYS A 262 -12.39 -25.38 -0.27
CA LYS A 262 -12.80 -26.25 -1.39
C LYS A 262 -11.99 -25.99 -2.66
N ALA A 263 -11.85 -24.72 -3.06
CA ALA A 263 -11.07 -24.36 -4.25
C ALA A 263 -9.59 -24.74 -4.11
N THR A 264 -9.05 -24.63 -2.88
CA THR A 264 -7.68 -25.06 -2.56
C THR A 264 -7.54 -26.57 -2.68
N ALA A 265 -8.45 -27.35 -2.09
CA ALA A 265 -8.45 -28.81 -2.16
C ALA A 265 -8.59 -29.33 -3.60
N GLN A 266 -9.25 -28.57 -4.48
CA GLN A 266 -9.41 -28.88 -5.91
C GLN A 266 -8.25 -28.36 -6.78
N GLY A 267 -7.24 -27.71 -6.21
CA GLY A 267 -6.11 -27.14 -6.96
C GLY A 267 -6.47 -25.93 -7.84
N GLN A 268 -7.61 -25.29 -7.58
CA GLN A 268 -8.12 -24.16 -8.36
C GLN A 268 -7.62 -22.79 -7.83
N ALA A 269 -7.29 -22.72 -6.53
CA ALA A 269 -6.71 -21.54 -5.91
C ALA A 269 -5.20 -21.41 -6.18
N LEU A 270 -4.71 -20.18 -6.29
CA LEU A 270 -3.28 -19.88 -6.38
C LEU A 270 -2.62 -20.04 -5.01
N SER A 271 -1.36 -20.45 -4.98
CA SER A 271 -0.61 -20.65 -3.74
C SER A 271 0.07 -19.35 -3.28
N GLY A 272 -0.53 -18.69 -2.30
CA GLY A 272 -0.03 -17.48 -1.68
C GLY A 272 0.09 -16.27 -2.62
N TRP A 273 0.58 -15.18 -2.06
CA TRP A 273 0.90 -13.96 -2.80
C TRP A 273 1.94 -14.20 -3.92
N GLU A 274 2.85 -15.19 -3.80
CA GLU A 274 3.77 -15.53 -4.89
C GLU A 274 3.04 -16.04 -6.12
N GLY A 275 2.05 -16.93 -5.91
CA GLY A 275 1.21 -17.46 -6.97
C GLY A 275 0.38 -16.36 -7.62
N ALA A 276 -0.26 -15.51 -6.81
CA ALA A 276 -1.02 -14.35 -7.28
C ALA A 276 -0.16 -13.39 -8.13
N ARG A 277 1.01 -13.00 -7.61
CA ARG A 277 1.95 -12.13 -8.30
C ARG A 277 2.45 -12.74 -9.62
N SER A 278 2.78 -14.04 -9.61
CA SER A 278 3.23 -14.75 -10.81
C SER A 278 2.14 -14.86 -11.86
N GLU A 279 0.87 -15.03 -11.44
CA GLU A 279 -0.28 -15.03 -12.33
C GLU A 279 -0.44 -13.65 -13.01
N LEU A 280 -0.37 -12.57 -12.23
CA LEU A 280 -0.49 -11.20 -12.76
C LEU A 280 0.63 -10.86 -13.75
N TRP A 281 1.88 -11.27 -13.47
CA TRP A 281 3.04 -11.05 -14.35
C TRP A 281 2.95 -11.74 -15.72
N LYS A 282 1.99 -12.65 -15.92
CA LYS A 282 1.68 -13.15 -17.26
C LYS A 282 1.11 -12.05 -18.17
N TYR A 283 0.47 -11.04 -17.60
CA TYR A 283 -0.23 -9.97 -18.32
C TYR A 283 0.49 -8.63 -18.30
N ILE A 284 1.31 -8.36 -17.27
CA ILE A 284 1.97 -7.07 -17.05
C ILE A 284 3.50 -7.14 -17.10
N ASP A 285 4.15 -6.01 -17.43
CA ASP A 285 5.58 -5.74 -17.26
C ASP A 285 5.81 -4.34 -16.67
N ASP A 286 7.07 -3.91 -16.49
CA ASP A 286 7.44 -2.58 -16.00
C ASP A 286 6.99 -1.39 -16.90
N ARG A 287 6.49 -1.65 -18.11
CA ARG A 287 5.93 -0.63 -19.02
C ARG A 287 4.41 -0.60 -19.02
N THR A 288 3.73 -1.64 -18.53
CA THR A 288 2.29 -1.64 -18.30
C THR A 288 1.93 -0.54 -17.30
N ILE A 289 0.80 0.14 -17.48
CA ILE A 289 0.24 1.05 -16.47
C ILE A 289 -0.76 0.26 -15.62
N ILE A 290 -0.55 0.18 -14.30
CA ILE A 290 -1.53 -0.38 -13.37
C ILE A 290 -2.54 0.69 -12.97
N VAL A 291 -3.82 0.33 -12.98
CA VAL A 291 -4.94 1.21 -12.64
C VAL A 291 -5.74 0.61 -11.48
N GLY A 292 -6.24 1.43 -10.57
CA GLY A 292 -7.06 0.95 -9.45
C GLY A 292 -7.45 2.05 -8.46
N HIS A 293 -7.81 1.65 -7.25
CA HIS A 293 -8.21 2.53 -6.17
C HIS A 293 -7.50 2.13 -4.87
N ALA A 294 -6.73 3.05 -4.28
CA ALA A 294 -5.91 2.76 -3.10
C ALA A 294 -4.98 1.53 -3.29
N LEU A 295 -4.36 1.46 -4.47
CA LEU A 295 -3.47 0.37 -4.93
C LEU A 295 -2.29 0.09 -3.99
N GLU A 296 -1.97 0.95 -3.03
CA GLU A 296 -0.96 0.63 -2.03
C GLU A 296 -1.30 -0.65 -1.25
N HIS A 297 -2.60 -0.93 -1.08
CA HIS A 297 -3.09 -2.11 -0.39
C HIS A 297 -2.93 -3.36 -1.26
N ASP A 298 -3.36 -3.31 -2.53
CA ASP A 298 -3.22 -4.40 -3.49
C ASP A 298 -1.76 -4.75 -3.75
N LEU A 299 -0.94 -3.75 -4.09
CA LEU A 299 0.48 -3.93 -4.35
C LEU A 299 1.21 -4.38 -3.09
N GLY A 300 0.73 -3.96 -1.93
CA GLY A 300 1.16 -4.43 -0.61
C GLY A 300 0.93 -5.93 -0.43
N ALA A 301 -0.31 -6.39 -0.65
CA ALA A 301 -0.71 -7.79 -0.51
C ALA A 301 0.01 -8.69 -1.53
N LEU A 302 0.22 -8.19 -2.76
CA LEU A 302 0.98 -8.88 -3.80
C LEU A 302 2.50 -8.81 -3.60
N ARG A 303 3.00 -8.02 -2.64
CA ARG A 303 4.44 -7.73 -2.46
C ARG A 303 5.08 -7.31 -3.79
N MET A 304 4.47 -6.35 -4.47
CA MET A 304 4.89 -5.89 -5.80
C MET A 304 5.28 -4.41 -5.79
N ILE A 305 6.41 -4.11 -6.42
CA ILE A 305 6.85 -2.73 -6.69
C ILE A 305 6.64 -2.48 -8.17
N HIS A 306 5.82 -1.50 -8.51
CA HIS A 306 5.47 -1.20 -9.89
C HIS A 306 5.68 0.28 -10.20
N PRO A 307 6.41 0.64 -11.27
CA PRO A 307 6.82 2.02 -11.52
C PRO A 307 5.73 2.92 -12.13
N ARG A 308 4.68 2.35 -12.73
CA ARG A 308 3.66 3.09 -13.48
C ARG A 308 2.26 2.80 -12.97
N ALA A 309 1.79 3.60 -12.02
CA ALA A 309 0.46 3.45 -11.45
C ALA A 309 -0.40 4.71 -11.66
N VAL A 310 -1.69 4.50 -11.91
CA VAL A 310 -2.73 5.53 -11.90
C VAL A 310 -3.79 5.10 -10.89
N ASP A 311 -3.74 5.73 -9.73
CA ASP A 311 -4.65 5.49 -8.62
C ASP A 311 -5.74 6.56 -8.56
N SER A 312 -7.00 6.13 -8.59
CA SER A 312 -8.16 7.03 -8.56
C SER A 312 -8.32 7.78 -7.22
N SER A 313 -7.94 7.18 -6.09
CA SER A 313 -7.96 7.81 -4.78
C SER A 313 -7.00 9.01 -4.76
N ILE A 314 -5.75 8.79 -5.22
CA ILE A 314 -4.73 9.84 -5.32
C ILE A 314 -5.15 10.93 -6.32
N LEU A 315 -5.63 10.56 -7.52
CA LEU A 315 -6.08 11.54 -8.52
C LEU A 315 -7.15 12.48 -7.96
N SER A 316 -8.13 11.92 -7.25
CA SER A 316 -9.21 12.69 -6.65
C SER A 316 -8.71 13.58 -5.50
N GLU A 317 -7.84 13.08 -4.63
CA GLU A 317 -7.25 13.82 -3.51
C GLU A 317 -6.45 15.04 -4.02
N ILE A 318 -5.53 14.82 -4.96
CA ILE A 318 -4.68 15.87 -5.53
C ILE A 318 -5.52 16.96 -6.20
N THR A 319 -6.54 16.56 -6.96
CA THR A 319 -7.37 17.51 -7.70
C THR A 319 -8.24 18.36 -6.77
N VAL A 320 -8.78 17.77 -5.69
CA VAL A 320 -9.53 18.50 -4.67
C VAL A 320 -8.63 19.44 -3.85
N GLY A 321 -7.35 19.10 -3.70
CA GLY A 321 -6.33 19.98 -3.11
C GLY A 321 -6.46 20.15 -1.59
N GLY A 322 -7.00 19.14 -0.90
CA GLY A 322 -7.05 19.07 0.56
C GLY A 322 -6.12 17.96 1.07
N ARG A 323 -5.25 18.26 2.04
CA ARG A 323 -4.39 17.23 2.65
C ARG A 323 -5.23 16.06 3.18
N ARG A 324 -4.97 14.84 2.68
CA ARG A 324 -5.57 13.58 3.14
C ARG A 324 -7.09 13.49 2.99
N VAL A 325 -7.64 14.14 1.98
CA VAL A 325 -9.06 13.98 1.64
C VAL A 325 -9.18 12.87 0.60
N ARG A 326 -9.24 11.62 1.09
CA ARG A 326 -9.52 10.46 0.24
C ARG A 326 -11.01 10.15 0.23
N PHE A 327 -11.52 9.80 -0.95
CA PHE A 327 -12.89 9.38 -1.18
C PHE A 327 -12.92 7.90 -1.49
N GLY A 328 -13.88 7.15 -0.96
CA GLY A 328 -14.03 5.74 -1.28
C GLY A 328 -14.47 5.52 -2.73
N LEU A 329 -14.18 4.34 -3.27
CA LEU A 329 -14.50 3.97 -4.66
C LEU A 329 -16.00 4.12 -4.96
N GLU A 330 -16.89 3.66 -4.08
CA GLU A 330 -18.35 3.78 -4.24
C GLU A 330 -18.78 5.24 -4.43
N LYS A 331 -18.21 6.15 -3.63
CA LYS A 331 -18.50 7.58 -3.72
C LYS A 331 -17.99 8.18 -5.03
N LEU A 332 -16.75 7.86 -5.42
CA LEU A 332 -16.20 8.35 -6.68
C LEU A 332 -16.99 7.81 -7.88
N SER A 333 -17.31 6.52 -7.89
CA SER A 333 -18.06 5.86 -8.97
C SER A 333 -19.47 6.46 -9.13
N SER A 334 -20.18 6.66 -8.01
CA SER A 334 -21.53 7.22 -8.04
C SER A 334 -21.57 8.71 -8.39
N GLU A 335 -20.56 9.50 -8.00
CA GLU A 335 -20.54 10.94 -8.23
C GLU A 335 -19.86 11.35 -9.55
N LEU A 336 -18.92 10.57 -10.08
CA LEU A 336 -18.18 10.89 -11.30
C LEU A 336 -18.82 10.22 -12.53
N PRO A 337 -18.58 8.92 -12.86
CA PRO A 337 -19.21 8.27 -14.01
C PRO A 337 -20.71 7.95 -13.79
N LYS A 338 -21.27 8.25 -12.62
CA LYS A 338 -22.67 7.97 -12.24
C LYS A 338 -23.02 6.48 -12.22
N ILE A 339 -22.03 5.64 -11.87
CA ILE A 339 -22.19 4.20 -11.74
C ILE A 339 -22.30 3.86 -10.26
N GLN A 340 -23.43 3.29 -9.87
CA GLN A 340 -23.62 2.77 -8.52
C GLN A 340 -23.14 1.30 -8.47
N ILE A 341 -22.25 1.02 -7.53
CA ILE A 341 -21.71 -0.33 -7.24
C ILE A 341 -22.25 -0.84 -5.90
N ARG A 342 -22.04 -2.12 -5.59
CA ARG A 342 -22.33 -2.73 -4.27
C ARG A 342 -23.80 -2.60 -3.83
N LYS A 343 -24.73 -2.64 -4.78
CA LYS A 343 -26.20 -2.43 -4.55
C LYS A 343 -26.89 -3.52 -3.71
N GLY A 344 -26.16 -4.53 -3.23
CA GLY A 344 -26.70 -5.60 -2.40
C GLY A 344 -27.12 -5.15 -1.00
N LYS A 345 -27.90 -5.97 -0.30
CA LYS A 345 -28.43 -5.65 1.05
C LYS A 345 -27.35 -5.35 2.10
N ASP A 346 -26.13 -5.81 1.86
CA ASP A 346 -25.03 -5.76 2.82
C ASP A 346 -23.82 -4.95 2.32
N GLY A 347 -23.91 -4.29 1.15
CA GLY A 347 -22.80 -3.52 0.58
C GLY A 347 -21.55 -4.37 0.27
N ILE A 348 -21.74 -5.68 0.06
CA ILE A 348 -20.66 -6.62 -0.20
C ILE A 348 -19.88 -6.20 -1.46
N HIS A 349 -18.56 -6.19 -1.33
CA HIS A 349 -17.60 -5.95 -2.38
C HIS A 349 -17.60 -7.13 -3.36
N ASP A 350 -17.61 -6.80 -4.65
CA ASP A 350 -17.32 -7.74 -5.72
C ASP A 350 -16.06 -7.23 -6.43
N CYS A 351 -14.98 -7.98 -6.27
CA CYS A 351 -13.66 -7.66 -6.82
C CYS A 351 -13.66 -7.32 -8.32
N LEU A 352 -14.51 -7.95 -9.16
CA LEU A 352 -14.59 -7.58 -10.58
C LEU A 352 -15.37 -6.27 -10.81
N GLU A 353 -16.46 -6.06 -10.07
CA GLU A 353 -17.19 -4.79 -10.04
C GLU A 353 -16.26 -3.64 -9.63
N ASP A 354 -15.44 -3.84 -8.59
CA ASP A 354 -14.52 -2.84 -8.06
C ASP A 354 -13.36 -2.55 -9.04
N VAL A 355 -12.77 -3.57 -9.69
CA VAL A 355 -11.80 -3.38 -10.80
C VAL A 355 -12.38 -2.49 -11.90
N LEU A 356 -13.60 -2.80 -12.35
CA LEU A 356 -14.23 -2.09 -13.46
C LEU A 356 -14.68 -0.70 -13.05
N ALA A 357 -15.17 -0.51 -11.83
CA ALA A 357 -15.53 0.80 -11.30
C ALA A 357 -14.31 1.72 -11.15
N ALA A 358 -13.20 1.21 -10.60
CA ALA A 358 -11.95 1.97 -10.50
C ALA A 358 -11.44 2.39 -11.88
N ARG A 359 -11.54 1.48 -12.87
CA ARG A 359 -11.25 1.78 -14.27
C ARG A 359 -12.13 2.89 -14.83
N GLU A 360 -13.46 2.86 -14.63
CA GLU A 360 -14.38 3.91 -15.10
C GLU A 360 -14.10 5.27 -14.44
N VAL A 361 -13.80 5.27 -13.13
CA VAL A 361 -13.42 6.49 -12.41
C VAL A 361 -12.14 7.08 -13.01
N VAL A 362 -11.12 6.26 -13.28
CA VAL A 362 -9.89 6.75 -13.91
C VAL A 362 -10.14 7.27 -15.31
N LEU A 363 -10.91 6.56 -16.15
CA LEU A 363 -11.31 7.04 -17.48
C LEU A 363 -11.99 8.41 -17.40
N PHE A 364 -12.88 8.60 -16.43
CA PHE A 364 -13.55 9.88 -16.20
C PHE A 364 -12.57 10.97 -15.75
N CYS A 365 -11.66 10.67 -14.83
CA CYS A 365 -10.68 11.63 -14.31
C CYS A 365 -9.65 12.06 -15.37
N THR A 366 -9.21 11.15 -16.25
CA THR A 366 -8.15 11.42 -17.23
C THR A 366 -8.66 11.87 -18.59
N GLY A 367 -9.93 11.58 -18.91
CA GLY A 367 -10.52 11.85 -20.22
C GLY A 367 -10.60 13.33 -20.56
N ALA A 368 -10.17 13.72 -21.76
CA ALA A 368 -10.23 15.13 -22.19
C ALA A 368 -11.67 15.68 -22.22
N ARG A 369 -12.66 14.81 -22.52
CA ARG A 369 -14.09 15.17 -22.60
C ARG A 369 -14.70 15.48 -21.24
N THR A 370 -14.25 14.79 -20.19
CA THR A 370 -14.78 14.87 -18.82
C THR A 370 -13.94 15.80 -17.92
N LYS A 371 -12.80 16.28 -18.41
CA LYS A 371 -11.87 17.17 -17.68
C LYS A 371 -12.53 18.38 -17.02
N VAL A 372 -13.49 19.02 -17.70
CA VAL A 372 -14.20 20.19 -17.15
C VAL A 372 -15.12 19.77 -16.01
N GLU A 373 -15.86 18.68 -16.19
CA GLU A 373 -16.77 18.14 -15.18
C GLU A 373 -16.01 17.65 -13.95
N PHE A 374 -14.91 16.92 -14.12
CA PHE A 374 -14.07 16.47 -13.02
C PHE A 374 -13.51 17.64 -12.19
N ARG A 375 -13.05 18.71 -12.84
CA ARG A 375 -12.60 19.93 -12.14
C ARG A 375 -13.74 20.63 -11.39
N ALA A 376 -14.92 20.71 -12.00
CA ALA A 376 -16.09 21.29 -11.34
C ALA A 376 -16.51 20.49 -10.11
N TRP A 377 -16.48 19.15 -10.20
CA TRP A 377 -16.69 18.25 -9.06
C TRP A 377 -15.66 18.50 -7.96
N ALA A 378 -14.38 18.59 -8.31
CA ALA A 378 -13.31 18.78 -7.34
C ALA A 378 -13.45 20.12 -6.58
N GLU A 379 -13.77 21.20 -7.28
CA GLU A 379 -14.03 22.51 -6.66
C GLU A 379 -15.31 22.53 -5.80
N ALA A 380 -16.33 21.74 -6.16
CA ALA A 380 -17.49 21.54 -5.30
C ALA A 380 -17.10 20.82 -4.00
N LYS A 381 -16.31 19.75 -4.08
CA LYS A 381 -15.82 19.00 -2.90
C LYS A 381 -14.90 19.81 -2.02
N LYS A 382 -14.02 20.62 -2.61
CA LYS A 382 -13.16 21.54 -1.87
C LYS A 382 -13.98 22.54 -1.05
N ARG A 383 -15.01 23.15 -1.65
CA ARG A 383 -15.94 24.05 -0.95
C ARG A 383 -16.71 23.34 0.17
N GLU A 384 -17.19 22.13 -0.09
CA GLU A 384 -17.84 21.28 0.91
C GLU A 384 -16.91 21.01 2.11
N GLN A 385 -15.65 20.65 1.86
CA GLN A 385 -14.67 20.37 2.91
C GLN A 385 -14.34 21.62 3.74
N ILE A 386 -14.20 22.78 3.11
CA ILE A 386 -13.99 24.05 3.81
C ILE A 386 -15.18 24.37 4.73
N ARG A 387 -16.41 24.16 4.25
CA ARG A 387 -17.63 24.34 5.04
C ARG A 387 -17.65 23.41 6.25
N LEU A 388 -17.47 22.11 6.04
CA LEU A 388 -17.47 21.09 7.11
C LEU A 388 -16.37 21.37 8.15
N ASN A 389 -15.17 21.74 7.72
CA ASN A 389 -14.08 22.10 8.61
C ASN A 389 -14.41 23.33 9.48
N THR A 390 -15.11 24.31 8.91
CA THR A 390 -15.55 25.51 9.62
C THR A 390 -16.62 25.17 10.66
N GLU A 391 -17.62 24.36 10.30
CA GLU A 391 -18.65 23.86 11.21
C GLU A 391 -18.06 23.07 12.38
N ARG A 392 -17.10 22.18 12.10
CA ARG A 392 -16.39 21.41 13.12
C ARG A 392 -15.58 22.29 14.07
N LYS A 393 -14.86 23.30 13.56
CA LYS A 393 -14.14 24.27 14.40
C LYS A 393 -15.10 25.00 15.35
N LYS A 394 -16.26 25.45 14.84
CA LYS A 394 -17.30 26.07 15.66
C LYS A 394 -17.85 25.11 16.72
N ALA A 395 -18.10 23.84 16.36
CA ALA A 395 -18.57 22.83 17.30
C ALA A 395 -17.54 22.53 18.41
N LYS A 396 -16.25 22.39 18.07
CA LYS A 396 -15.15 22.22 19.03
C LYS A 396 -15.06 23.42 19.98
N GLN A 397 -15.17 24.64 19.46
CA GLN A 397 -15.16 25.86 20.28
C GLN A 397 -16.37 25.94 21.22
N LYS A 398 -17.58 25.61 20.74
CA LYS A 398 -18.78 25.55 21.58
C LYS A 398 -18.64 24.53 22.71
N LYS A 399 -18.10 23.34 22.41
CA LYS A 399 -17.81 22.30 23.42
C LYS A 399 -16.78 22.79 24.45
N ALA A 400 -15.70 23.45 24.02
CA ALA A 400 -14.68 24.00 24.90
C ALA A 400 -15.25 25.08 25.83
N ASN A 401 -16.07 26.00 25.30
CA ASN A 401 -16.72 27.05 26.08
C ASN A 401 -17.71 26.47 27.11
N ASN A 402 -18.49 25.45 26.72
CA ASN A 402 -19.39 24.75 27.65
C ASN A 402 -18.62 24.05 28.79
N ARG A 403 -17.47 23.43 28.49
CA ARG A 403 -16.59 22.84 29.52
C ARG A 403 -16.06 23.90 30.48
N HIS A 404 -15.58 25.03 29.97
CA HIS A 404 -15.13 26.15 30.83
C HIS A 404 -16.25 26.68 31.72
N ARG A 405 -17.47 26.84 31.19
CA ARG A 405 -18.62 27.30 31.97
C ARG A 405 -19.04 26.31 33.06
N ARG A 406 -18.97 25.00 32.79
CA ARG A 406 -19.21 23.94 33.80
C ARG A 406 -18.17 23.97 34.92
N MET A 407 -16.90 24.19 34.60
CA MET A 407 -15.83 24.30 35.60
C MET A 407 -15.91 25.60 36.43
N ALA A 408 -16.31 26.71 35.81
CA ALA A 408 -16.46 28.00 36.47
C ALA A 408 -17.65 28.05 37.45
N ASN A 409 -18.73 27.29 37.20
CA ASN A 409 -19.91 27.22 38.06
C ASN A 409 -19.75 26.26 39.26
N GLY A 410 -18.53 25.84 39.62
CA GLY A 410 -18.28 25.12 40.88
C GLY A 410 -18.80 23.67 40.93
N GLY A 411 -18.93 22.99 39.79
CA GLY A 411 -19.24 21.56 39.75
C GLY A 411 -18.09 20.70 40.28
N CYS A 412 -17.95 20.61 41.61
CA CYS A 412 -17.16 19.58 42.27
C CYS A 412 -17.90 18.24 42.14
N SER A 413 -17.49 17.39 41.19
CA SER A 413 -17.92 15.99 41.22
C SER A 413 -16.98 15.26 42.17
N SER A 414 -17.39 15.18 43.44
CA SER A 414 -17.00 14.07 44.29
C SER A 414 -17.47 12.77 43.62
N TYR A 415 -16.67 11.73 43.77
CA TYR A 415 -16.96 10.39 43.27
C TYR A 415 -18.32 9.89 43.81
N ALA A 416 -19.37 10.04 43.01
CA ALA A 416 -20.65 9.38 43.21
C ALA A 416 -20.76 8.26 42.17
N ILE A 417 -20.57 7.03 42.66
CA ILE A 417 -21.11 5.82 42.05
C ILE A 417 -22.63 5.93 42.26
N ASP A 418 -23.40 6.23 41.22
CA ASP A 418 -24.40 5.32 40.62
C ASP A 418 -25.46 6.08 39.79
N SER A 419 -25.95 5.38 38.75
CA SER A 419 -27.25 5.51 38.07
C SER A 419 -27.52 6.66 37.09
N ASP A 420 -27.49 6.29 35.80
CA ASP A 420 -28.49 6.61 34.77
C ASP A 420 -28.72 8.09 34.40
N ASP A 421 -27.72 8.71 33.76
CA ASP A 421 -27.93 9.84 32.84
C ASP A 421 -27.32 9.46 31.49
N GLY A 422 -28.19 9.23 30.50
CA GLY A 422 -27.92 8.73 29.15
C GLY A 422 -27.17 9.69 28.21
N ASP A 423 -26.09 10.31 28.70
CA ASP A 423 -25.15 11.10 27.92
C ASP A 423 -23.76 10.44 27.96
N GLU A 424 -23.67 9.16 27.60
CA GLU A 424 -22.38 8.52 27.37
C GLU A 424 -21.68 9.22 26.21
N GLU A 425 -20.67 10.04 26.56
CA GLU A 425 -19.80 10.83 25.70
C GLU A 425 -19.01 9.91 24.75
N TYR A 426 -19.66 9.38 23.72
CA TYR A 426 -18.97 8.76 22.60
C TYR A 426 -18.29 9.87 21.79
N LEU A 427 -16.96 10.00 21.96
CA LEU A 427 -16.12 10.54 20.89
C LEU A 427 -16.49 9.76 19.63
N ARG A 428 -17.18 10.42 18.68
CA ARG A 428 -17.48 9.77 17.39
C ARG A 428 -16.15 9.32 16.82
N TRP A 429 -16.07 8.05 16.40
CA TRP A 429 -14.87 7.47 15.79
C TRP A 429 -14.29 8.34 14.67
N SER A 430 -15.15 9.08 13.96
CA SER A 430 -14.79 10.09 12.97
C SER A 430 -13.82 11.16 13.48
N ASP A 431 -14.00 11.62 14.72
CA ASP A 431 -13.16 12.68 15.32
C ASP A 431 -11.78 12.12 15.72
N ILE A 432 -11.72 10.84 16.13
CA ILE A 432 -10.47 10.14 16.48
C ILE A 432 -9.69 9.75 15.22
N ALA A 433 -10.38 9.35 14.16
CA ALA A 433 -9.80 8.99 12.88
C ALA A 433 -9.03 10.18 12.29
N GLU A 434 -9.62 11.38 12.26
CA GLU A 434 -8.99 12.59 11.74
C GLU A 434 -7.77 13.05 12.56
N ASP A 435 -7.83 12.98 13.89
CA ASP A 435 -6.69 13.34 14.75
C ASP A 435 -5.50 12.38 14.58
N LEU A 436 -5.76 11.16 14.11
CA LEU A 436 -4.75 10.17 13.70
C LEU A 436 -4.37 10.31 12.21
N GLY A 437 -4.96 11.27 11.50
CA GLY A 437 -4.67 11.59 10.11
C GLY A 437 -5.40 10.72 9.09
N TRP A 438 -6.51 10.07 9.47
CA TRP A 438 -7.37 9.29 8.58
C TRP A 438 -8.51 10.15 8.00
N PRO A 439 -8.97 9.87 6.77
CA PRO A 439 -10.14 10.52 6.18
C PRO A 439 -11.41 10.33 7.02
N HIS A 440 -12.33 11.30 6.94
CA HIS A 440 -13.58 11.27 7.68
C HIS A 440 -14.56 10.20 7.13
N PRO A 441 -15.39 9.53 7.95
CA PRO A 441 -16.35 8.53 7.46
C PRO A 441 -17.31 9.01 6.37
N ASN A 442 -17.68 10.30 6.37
CA ASN A 442 -18.52 10.91 5.33
C ASN A 442 -17.87 10.98 3.94
N THR A 443 -16.57 10.67 3.81
CA THR A 443 -15.93 10.50 2.50
C THR A 443 -16.19 9.11 1.90
N GLY A 444 -16.83 8.20 2.65
CA GLY A 444 -17.00 6.81 2.26
C GLY A 444 -15.69 6.02 2.23
N TYR A 445 -14.60 6.60 2.73
CA TYR A 445 -13.32 5.92 2.84
C TYR A 445 -13.28 5.15 4.16
N ASP A 446 -13.22 3.82 4.07
CA ASP A 446 -13.01 2.94 5.21
C ASP A 446 -11.59 2.35 5.15
N PRO A 447 -10.67 2.73 6.05
CA PRO A 447 -9.32 2.15 6.06
C PRO A 447 -9.28 0.66 6.45
N TRP A 448 -10.41 0.08 6.83
CA TRP A 448 -10.55 -1.32 7.23
C TRP A 448 -11.31 -2.16 6.19
N SER A 449 -11.84 -1.53 5.13
CA SER A 449 -12.44 -2.27 4.01
C SER A 449 -11.41 -2.92 3.09
N ASP A 450 -10.14 -2.49 3.20
CA ASP A 450 -9.01 -2.89 2.36
C ASP A 450 -7.93 -3.64 3.21
#